data_AF-A0A3C0Z8I9-F1
#
_entry.id   AF-A0A3C0Z8I9-F1
#
_cell.length_a   1.000
_cell.length_b   1.000
_cell.length_c   1.000
_cell.angle_alpha   90.00
_cell.angle_beta   90.00
_cell.angle_gamma   90.00
#
_symmetry.space_group_name_H-M   'P 1'
#
loop_
_entity.id
_entity.type
_entity.pdbx_description
1 polymer ?
#
loop_
_entity_poly.entity_id
_entity_poly.type
_entity_poly.pdbx_seq_one_letter_code
_entity_poly.pdbx_strand_id
1 'polypeptide(L)'
;NILIQQTENVQSARQLRFTTVEQIESLREVISAYIQEAIEIEKSGKKVDMRKATDYPVPEEFKRALLEDPLLQKAFQSLTPGRQKGYLFYFNQAKQVKTREARIEKYYQHILDGKGVDD
;
A
#
# COMPACT_ATOMS: atom_id res chain seq x y z
N ASN A 1 -1.62 -22.67 -10.54
CA ASN A 1 -2.03 -21.70 -9.50
C ASN A 1 -3.15 -20.83 -10.10
N ILE A 2 -4.38 -20.93 -9.58
CA ILE A 2 -5.56 -20.20 -10.12
C ILE A 2 -5.82 -18.87 -9.40
N LEU A 3 -5.01 -18.56 -8.41
CA LEU A 3 -5.06 -17.33 -7.63
C LEU A 3 -4.44 -16.17 -8.43
N ILE A 4 -5.16 -15.07 -8.54
CA ILE A 4 -4.69 -13.88 -9.26
C ILE A 4 -4.47 -12.69 -8.33
N GLN A 5 -3.53 -11.83 -8.71
CA GLN A 5 -3.34 -10.53 -8.09
C GLN A 5 -4.34 -9.53 -8.69
N GLN A 6 -5.07 -8.78 -7.84
CA GLN A 6 -6.11 -7.86 -8.31
C GLN A 6 -5.53 -6.70 -9.12
N THR A 7 -4.48 -6.05 -8.59
CA THR A 7 -3.74 -4.93 -9.22
C THR A 7 -2.27 -5.00 -8.84
N GLU A 8 -1.40 -4.34 -9.60
CA GLU A 8 0.06 -4.27 -9.36
C GLU A 8 0.45 -3.80 -7.94
N ASN A 9 -0.43 -3.07 -7.27
CA ASN A 9 -0.19 -2.49 -5.94
C ASN A 9 -0.57 -3.44 -4.77
N VAL A 10 -1.33 -4.51 -5.04
CA VAL A 10 -1.66 -5.54 -4.04
C VAL A 10 -0.44 -6.42 -3.78
N GLN A 11 0.05 -6.46 -2.54
CA GLN A 11 1.26 -7.21 -2.21
C GLN A 11 0.97 -8.69 -1.96
N SER A 12 0.19 -9.01 -0.93
CA SER A 12 -0.04 -10.37 -0.46
C SER A 12 -1.38 -10.97 -0.90
N ALA A 13 -2.44 -10.17 -0.91
CA ALA A 13 -3.78 -10.69 -1.19
C ALA A 13 -3.89 -11.29 -2.59
N ARG A 14 -4.65 -12.37 -2.69
CA ARG A 14 -4.94 -13.07 -3.95
C ARG A 14 -6.43 -13.36 -4.04
N GLN A 15 -6.92 -13.47 -5.26
CA GLN A 15 -8.34 -13.65 -5.56
C GLN A 15 -8.56 -14.91 -6.39
N LEU A 16 -9.64 -15.62 -6.08
CA LEU A 16 -10.32 -16.49 -7.02
C LEU A 16 -11.44 -15.68 -7.69
N ARG A 17 -11.61 -15.83 -8.99
CA ARG A 17 -12.69 -15.18 -9.74
C ARG A 17 -13.50 -16.24 -10.48
N PHE A 18 -14.81 -16.15 -10.35
CA PHE A 18 -15.78 -17.02 -11.01
C PHE A 18 -16.86 -16.15 -11.63
N THR A 19 -17.43 -16.61 -12.73
CA THR A 19 -18.56 -15.94 -13.40
C THR A 19 -19.84 -16.77 -13.35
N THR A 20 -19.75 -18.05 -12.97
CA THR A 20 -20.90 -18.95 -12.85
C THR A 20 -20.74 -19.90 -11.65
N VAL A 21 -21.84 -20.52 -11.23
CA VAL A 21 -21.85 -21.45 -10.09
C VAL A 21 -21.17 -22.77 -10.45
N GLU A 22 -21.28 -23.22 -11.70
CA GLU A 22 -20.68 -24.47 -12.18
C GLU A 22 -19.14 -24.42 -12.09
N GLN A 23 -18.54 -23.24 -12.27
CA GLN A 23 -17.10 -23.04 -12.06
C GLN A 23 -16.70 -23.25 -10.59
N ILE A 24 -17.56 -22.85 -9.65
CA ILE A 24 -17.33 -23.07 -8.21
C ILE A 24 -17.42 -24.56 -7.89
N GLU A 25 -18.47 -25.23 -8.38
CA GLU A 25 -18.68 -26.67 -8.15
C GLU A 25 -17.53 -27.51 -8.72
N SER A 26 -17.10 -27.23 -9.96
CA SER A 26 -15.96 -27.91 -10.58
C SER A 26 -14.62 -27.68 -9.87
N LEU A 27 -14.48 -26.60 -9.11
CA LEU A 27 -13.27 -26.27 -8.35
C LEU A 27 -13.42 -26.49 -6.84
N ARG A 28 -14.50 -27.15 -6.40
CA ARG A 28 -14.83 -27.34 -4.98
C ARG A 28 -13.68 -27.92 -4.16
N GLU A 29 -13.01 -28.96 -4.67
CA GLU A 29 -11.88 -29.59 -3.99
C GLU A 29 -10.70 -28.63 -3.85
N VAL A 30 -10.40 -27.87 -4.92
CA VAL A 30 -9.31 -26.87 -4.94
C VAL A 30 -9.59 -25.73 -3.96
N ILE A 31 -10.82 -25.23 -3.93
CA ILE A 31 -11.25 -24.18 -2.99
C ILE A 31 -11.10 -24.68 -1.54
N SER A 32 -11.55 -25.90 -1.28
CA SER A 32 -11.45 -26.52 0.06
C SER A 32 -10.00 -26.70 0.48
N ALA A 33 -9.11 -27.10 -0.43
CA ALA A 33 -7.68 -27.23 -0.17
C ALA A 33 -7.04 -25.87 0.18
N TYR A 34 -7.35 -24.79 -0.56
CA TYR A 34 -6.85 -23.45 -0.24
C TYR A 34 -7.35 -22.92 1.11
N ILE A 35 -8.58 -23.24 1.51
CA ILE A 35 -9.10 -22.88 2.83
C ILE A 35 -8.29 -23.59 3.93
N GLN A 36 -7.99 -24.88 3.77
CA GLN A 36 -7.18 -25.61 4.74
C GLN A 36 -5.75 -25.08 4.81
N GLU A 37 -5.12 -24.82 3.67
CA GLU A 37 -3.78 -24.21 3.62
C GLU A 37 -3.76 -22.84 4.32
N ALA A 38 -4.78 -22.00 4.09
CA ALA A 38 -4.90 -20.71 4.77
C ALA A 38 -5.01 -20.85 6.30
N ILE A 39 -5.79 -21.83 6.78
CA ILE A 39 -5.92 -22.14 8.22
C ILE A 39 -4.58 -22.60 8.80
N GLU A 40 -3.84 -23.46 8.11
CA GLU A 40 -2.53 -23.95 8.55
C GLU A 40 -1.48 -22.83 8.58
N ILE A 41 -1.47 -21.96 7.57
CA ILE A 41 -0.61 -20.78 7.53
C ILE A 41 -0.87 -19.88 8.74
N GLU A 42 -2.14 -19.57 9.03
CA GLU A 42 -2.53 -18.74 10.17
C GLU A 42 -2.10 -19.39 11.50
N LYS A 43 -2.40 -20.69 11.68
CA LYS A 43 -1.97 -21.45 12.87
C LYS A 43 -0.46 -21.48 13.04
N SER A 44 0.31 -21.49 11.95
CA SER A 44 1.77 -21.46 11.98
C SER A 44 2.36 -20.09 12.30
N GLY A 45 1.54 -19.03 12.30
CA GLY A 45 1.98 -17.65 12.54
C GLY A 45 2.85 -17.07 11.42
N LYS A 46 2.93 -17.72 10.26
CA LYS A 46 3.68 -17.22 9.10
C LYS A 46 3.06 -15.91 8.62
N LYS A 47 3.90 -14.88 8.46
CA LYS A 47 3.50 -13.60 7.90
C LYS A 47 4.22 -13.35 6.58
N VAL A 48 3.51 -12.69 5.68
CA VAL A 48 4.12 -12.19 4.44
C VAL A 48 4.89 -10.91 4.79
N ASP A 49 6.17 -10.87 4.44
CA ASP A 49 6.96 -9.64 4.53
C ASP A 49 6.38 -8.60 3.58
N MET A 50 5.76 -7.57 4.16
CA MET A 50 5.23 -6.44 3.41
C MET A 50 6.37 -5.47 3.07
N ARG A 51 6.27 -4.82 1.90
CA ARG A 51 7.21 -3.76 1.54
C ARG A 51 7.10 -2.63 2.56
N LYS A 52 8.23 -2.15 3.02
CA LYS A 52 8.33 -1.02 3.96
C LYS A 52 8.08 0.29 3.22
N ALA A 53 7.74 1.34 3.95
CA ALA A 53 7.60 2.68 3.37
C ALA A 53 8.91 3.16 2.70
N THR A 54 10.06 2.70 3.21
CA THR A 54 11.40 2.95 2.64
C THR A 54 11.60 2.36 1.24
N ASP A 55 10.77 1.41 0.82
CA ASP A 55 10.86 0.78 -0.50
C ASP A 55 10.15 1.61 -1.58
N TYR A 56 9.47 2.70 -1.20
CA TYR A 56 8.81 3.61 -2.11
C TYR A 56 9.74 4.79 -2.43
N PRO A 57 9.91 5.14 -3.71
CA PRO A 57 10.77 6.26 -4.09
C PRO A 57 10.25 7.54 -3.44
N VAL A 58 11.12 8.27 -2.75
CA VAL A 58 10.78 9.60 -2.24
C VAL A 58 11.05 10.59 -3.37
N PRO A 59 10.06 11.35 -3.86
CA PRO A 59 10.29 12.34 -4.91
C PRO A 59 11.24 13.42 -4.39
N GLU A 60 12.17 13.88 -5.25
CA GLU A 60 13.24 14.81 -4.86
C GLU A 60 12.70 16.11 -4.23
N GLU A 61 11.54 16.59 -4.68
CA GLU A 61 10.89 17.77 -4.12
C GLU A 61 10.44 17.54 -2.67
N PHE A 62 9.92 16.36 -2.36
CA PHE A 62 9.53 16.03 -1.00
C PHE A 62 10.75 15.77 -0.13
N LYS A 63 11.78 15.11 -0.67
CA LYS A 63 13.05 14.93 0.02
C LYS A 63 13.67 16.27 0.43
N ARG A 64 13.62 17.28 -0.45
CA ARG A 64 14.06 18.64 -0.14
C ARG A 64 13.22 19.27 0.97
N ALA A 65 11.89 19.20 0.87
CA ALA A 65 11.01 19.73 1.91
C ALA A 65 11.27 19.09 3.29
N LEU A 66 11.53 17.78 3.35
CA LEU A 66 11.88 17.09 4.60
C LEU A 66 13.27 17.49 5.15
N LEU A 67 14.21 17.92 4.31
CA LEU A 67 15.53 18.39 4.74
C LEU A 67 15.47 19.83 5.25
N GLU A 68 14.64 20.66 4.62
CA GLU A 68 14.49 22.09 4.96
C GLU A 68 13.57 22.30 6.17
N ASP A 69 12.64 21.38 6.44
CA ASP A 69 11.68 21.46 7.54
C ASP A 69 11.76 20.23 8.48
N PRO A 70 12.47 20.35 9.62
CA PRO A 70 12.54 19.30 10.63
C PRO A 70 11.19 18.93 11.27
N LEU A 71 10.24 19.88 11.34
CA LEU A 71 8.91 19.63 11.88
C LEU A 71 8.13 18.71 10.94
N LEU A 72 8.13 19.02 9.64
CA LEU A 72 7.54 18.18 8.60
C LEU A 72 8.18 16.80 8.57
N GLN A 73 9.52 16.72 8.69
CA GLN A 73 10.23 15.44 8.73
C GLN A 73 9.77 14.56 9.88
N LYS A 74 9.72 15.11 11.09
CA LYS A 74 9.29 14.39 12.28
C LYS A 74 7.83 13.96 12.18
N ALA A 75 6.95 14.85 11.72
CA ALA A 75 5.54 14.55 11.52
C ALA A 75 5.35 13.40 10.51
N PHE A 76 6.00 13.49 9.35
CA PHE A 76 5.95 12.45 8.33
C PHE A 76 6.45 11.09 8.84
N GLN A 77 7.59 11.07 9.56
CA GLN A 77 8.13 9.85 10.14
C GLN A 77 7.26 9.24 11.24
N SER A 78 6.44 10.06 11.92
CA SER A 78 5.49 9.61 12.93
C SER A 78 4.22 8.98 12.35
N LEU A 79 3.93 9.18 11.06
CA LEU A 79 2.81 8.55 10.38
C LEU A 79 2.98 7.03 10.33
N THR A 80 1.87 6.30 10.29
CA THR A 80 1.90 4.85 10.06
C THR A 80 2.52 4.55 8.68
N PRO A 81 3.18 3.38 8.50
CA PRO A 81 3.77 3.03 7.21
C PRO A 81 2.80 3.11 6.02
N GLY A 82 1.51 2.80 6.26
CA GLY A 82 0.45 2.93 5.28
C GLY A 82 0.19 4.38 4.85
N ARG A 83 0.15 5.31 5.81
CA ARG A 83 -0.01 6.75 5.54
C ARG A 83 1.22 7.33 4.82
N GLN A 84 2.43 6.99 5.27
CA GLN A 84 3.67 7.39 4.58
C GLN A 84 3.67 6.94 3.12
N LYS A 85 3.37 5.65 2.89
CA LYS A 85 3.23 5.08 1.55
C LYS A 85 2.18 5.82 0.72
N GLY A 86 1.02 6.14 1.30
CA GLY A 86 -0.04 6.88 0.63
C GLY A 86 0.44 8.23 0.08
N TYR A 87 1.15 9.01 0.88
CA TYR A 87 1.76 10.27 0.45
C TYR A 87 2.79 10.07 -0.65
N LEU A 88 3.76 9.16 -0.47
CA LEU A 88 4.79 8.90 -1.48
C LEU A 88 4.17 8.46 -2.80
N PHE A 89 3.16 7.58 -2.75
CA PHE A 89 2.42 7.17 -3.93
C PHE A 89 1.71 8.34 -4.61
N TYR A 90 0.96 9.13 -3.84
CA TYR A 90 0.23 10.29 -4.37
C TYR A 90 1.17 11.35 -4.97
N PHE A 91 2.30 11.64 -4.34
CA PHE A 91 3.27 12.58 -4.88
C PHE A 91 3.92 12.06 -6.16
N ASN A 92 4.33 10.79 -6.21
CA ASN A 92 4.95 10.20 -7.41
C ASN A 92 4.01 10.06 -8.61
N GLN A 93 2.69 10.06 -8.42
CA GLN A 93 1.75 10.07 -9.55
C GLN A 93 1.85 11.35 -10.41
N ALA A 94 2.32 12.46 -9.84
CA ALA A 94 2.48 13.71 -10.59
C ALA A 94 3.80 13.69 -11.38
N LYS A 95 3.70 13.77 -12.71
CA LYS A 95 4.87 13.78 -13.61
C LYS A 95 5.62 15.12 -13.59
N GLN A 96 4.91 16.23 -13.42
CA GLN A 96 5.48 17.58 -13.41
C GLN A 96 5.97 17.97 -12.00
N VAL A 97 7.16 18.56 -11.93
CA VAL A 97 7.79 19.08 -10.70
C VAL A 97 6.83 20.00 -9.93
N LYS A 98 6.29 21.03 -10.61
CA LYS A 98 5.37 22.00 -10.01
C LYS A 98 4.13 21.37 -9.39
N THR A 99 3.63 20.28 -9.98
CA THR A 99 2.47 19.56 -9.45
C THR A 99 2.85 18.75 -8.20
N ARG A 100 4.06 18.19 -8.13
CA ARG A 100 4.56 17.54 -6.91
C ARG A 100 4.70 18.56 -5.78
N GLU A 101 5.32 19.70 -6.05
CA GLU A 101 5.47 20.79 -5.07
C GLU A 101 4.10 21.26 -4.54
N ALA A 102 3.16 21.55 -5.44
CA ALA A 102 1.81 21.95 -5.04
C ALA A 102 1.07 20.89 -4.22
N ARG A 103 1.27 19.60 -4.51
CA ARG A 103 0.70 18.50 -3.69
C ARG A 103 1.34 18.45 -2.30
N ILE A 104 2.66 18.62 -2.21
CA ILE A 104 3.39 18.63 -0.93
C ILE A 104 2.90 19.80 -0.07
N GLU A 105 2.83 21.00 -0.64
CA GLU A 105 2.35 22.20 0.04
C GLU A 105 0.91 22.04 0.51
N LYS A 106 0.02 21.56 -0.37
CA LYS A 106 -1.40 21.32 -0.03
C LYS A 106 -1.57 20.39 1.18
N TYR A 107 -0.75 19.35 1.27
CA TYR A 107 -0.87 18.32 2.30
C TYR A 107 0.05 18.54 3.51
N TYR A 108 0.78 19.65 3.55
CA TYR A 108 1.69 19.99 4.64
C TYR A 108 1.00 19.91 6.01
N GLN A 109 -0.11 20.62 6.18
CA GLN A 109 -0.85 20.63 7.45
C GLN A 109 -1.45 19.26 7.78
N HIS A 110 -1.93 18.50 6.79
CA HIS A 110 -2.43 17.14 7.03
C HIS A 110 -1.36 16.19 7.56
N ILE A 111 -0.13 16.31 7.06
CA ILE A 111 1.00 15.53 7.58
C ILE A 111 1.29 15.94 9.03
N LEU A 112 1.30 17.25 9.34
CA LEU A 112 1.47 17.75 10.71
C LEU A 112 0.38 17.26 11.67
N ASP A 113 -0.86 17.18 11.19
CA ASP A 113 -2.01 16.70 11.95
C ASP A 113 -2.02 15.15 12.09
N GLY A 114 -1.04 14.45 11.52
CA GLY A 114 -0.94 12.99 11.57
C GLY A 114 -1.90 12.24 10.64
N LYS A 115 -2.52 12.92 9.67
CA LYS A 115 -3.53 12.39 8.74
C LYS A 115 -2.90 11.81 7.47
N GLY A 116 -3.57 10.82 6.86
CA GLY A 116 -3.24 10.30 5.53
C GLY A 116 -3.81 11.15 4.38
N VAL A 117 -3.50 10.78 3.14
CA VAL A 117 -3.96 11.48 1.92
C VAL A 117 -5.50 11.50 1.78
N ASP A 118 -6.15 10.45 2.29
CA ASP A 118 -7.60 10.21 2.17
C ASP A 118 -8.37 10.42 3.51
N ASP A 119 -7.71 10.99 4.53
CA ASP A 119 -8.28 11.25 5.88
C ASP A 119 -8.85 12.67 6.04
#